data_AF-A0A5J9TLE6-F1
#
_entry.id   AF-A0A5J9TLE6-F1
#
_cell.length_a   1.000
_cell.length_b   1.000
_cell.length_c   1.000
_cell.angle_alpha   90.00
_cell.angle_beta   90.00
_cell.angle_gamma   90.00
#
_symmetry.space_group_name_H-M   'P 1'
#
loop_
_entity.id
_entity.type
_entity.pdbx_description
1 polymer ?
#
loop_
_entity_poly.entity_id
_entity_poly.type
_entity_poly.pdbx_seq_one_letter_code
_entity_poly.pdbx_strand_id
1 'polypeptide(L)'
;MATATSQRAIVSAQSHQWDAKNSGFQKRTGNARLVFVGSSCLGSRKSRLVCASGVPSSVVQPIQLPSNGDGGHTPKKSSESALILIRHGESLWNEKNLFTGCVDVPLTPKGVEEAIEAGKRICNIPIDVIYTSSLIRAQMTAMLAMMQHRRKKIPIIMHNESEQAHRWSQIYSEETLKQSIPVITAWQLNERMYGELQGLNKQETADRFGKEQVHEWRRSYDIPPPNGESLEMCAERAVAYFKEQIIPHLVAGKHVMVAAHGNSLRSIIMHLDKLTSQEVVKLCFLLPPSITLGVGI
;
A
#
# COMPACT_ATOMS: atom_id res chain seq x y z
N MET A 1 -9.72 68.65 4.72
CA MET A 1 -8.97 68.30 5.94
C MET A 1 -8.74 66.78 5.88
N ALA A 2 -7.62 66.28 5.34
CA ALA A 2 -6.33 66.06 6.02
C ALA A 2 -6.54 65.30 7.35
N THR A 3 -6.04 64.10 7.60
CA THR A 3 -4.65 63.63 7.43
C THR A 3 -4.53 62.10 7.32
N ALA A 4 -3.52 61.66 6.57
CA ALA A 4 -3.01 60.30 6.46
C ALA A 4 -2.14 59.91 7.66
N THR A 5 -1.99 58.61 7.96
CA THR A 5 -0.69 58.05 8.36
C THR A 5 -0.59 56.57 7.95
N SER A 6 0.46 56.32 7.17
CA SER A 6 0.99 55.05 6.68
C SER A 6 1.96 54.47 7.71
N GLN A 7 2.04 53.14 7.83
CA GLN A 7 3.32 52.49 8.16
C GLN A 7 3.38 51.06 7.60
N ARG A 8 4.22 50.91 6.57
CA ARG A 8 4.85 49.65 6.14
C ARG A 8 5.93 49.27 7.15
N ALA A 9 6.10 47.98 7.41
CA ALA A 9 7.36 47.44 7.92
C ALA A 9 7.84 46.33 6.97
N ILE A 10 9.12 46.44 6.60
CA ILE A 10 9.86 45.70 5.59
C ILE A 10 10.98 44.94 6.32
N VAL A 11 11.11 43.65 5.99
CA VAL A 11 12.32 42.80 5.93
C VAL A 11 13.04 42.39 7.21
N SER A 12 13.23 41.06 7.34
CA SER A 12 14.55 40.45 7.57
C SER A 12 14.47 38.94 7.31
N ALA A 13 14.79 38.53 6.09
CA ALA A 13 15.15 37.15 5.77
C ALA A 13 16.61 36.93 6.18
N GLN A 14 16.86 35.95 7.04
CA GLN A 14 18.21 35.45 7.29
C GLN A 14 18.34 34.05 6.69
N SER A 15 19.11 34.01 5.61
CA SER A 15 19.72 32.85 5.01
C SER A 15 20.83 32.32 5.91
N HIS A 16 20.74 31.06 6.34
CA HIS A 16 21.91 30.32 6.81
C HIS A 16 22.43 29.45 5.67
N GLN A 17 23.52 29.94 5.10
CA GLN A 17 24.40 29.30 4.15
C GLN A 17 25.40 28.46 4.96
N TRP A 18 25.52 27.16 4.67
CA TRP A 18 26.60 26.33 5.19
C TRP A 18 27.30 25.66 4.01
N ASP A 19 28.52 26.11 3.74
CA ASP A 19 29.46 25.54 2.79
C ASP A 19 30.74 25.16 3.53
N ALA A 20 31.17 23.90 3.43
CA ALA A 20 32.56 23.54 3.09
C ALA A 20 32.79 22.01 3.02
N LYS A 21 32.95 21.54 1.79
CA LYS A 21 34.09 20.77 1.23
C LYS A 21 34.40 19.33 1.69
N ASN A 22 34.31 18.47 0.67
CA ASN A 22 35.27 17.45 0.22
C ASN A 22 35.78 16.37 1.18
N SER A 23 35.29 15.15 0.95
CA SER A 23 36.15 13.98 0.77
C SER A 23 35.53 13.08 -0.30
N GLY A 24 36.20 12.97 -1.45
CA GLY A 24 35.78 12.13 -2.55
C GLY A 24 35.94 10.65 -2.21
N PHE A 25 34.89 9.86 -2.48
CA PHE A 25 35.05 8.43 -2.70
C PHE A 25 34.13 7.99 -3.83
N GLN A 26 34.78 7.52 -4.90
CA GLN A 26 34.19 7.10 -6.14
C GLN A 26 33.61 5.69 -5.95
N LYS A 27 32.29 5.53 -6.01
CA LYS A 27 31.66 4.21 -6.19
C LYS A 27 30.54 4.31 -7.21
N ARG A 28 30.74 3.56 -8.30
CA ARG A 28 29.74 3.19 -9.30
C ARG A 28 28.48 2.67 -8.59
N THR A 29 27.33 3.27 -8.87
CA THR A 29 26.03 2.67 -8.57
C THR A 29 25.11 2.84 -9.78
N GLY A 30 24.43 1.74 -10.09
CA GLY A 30 23.73 1.52 -11.35
C GLY A 30 22.48 2.37 -11.52
N ASN A 31 22.02 2.37 -12.78
CA ASN A 31 20.84 3.04 -13.28
C ASN A 31 19.59 2.75 -12.42
N ALA A 32 19.29 3.64 -11.49
CA ALA A 32 18.01 3.71 -10.81
C ALA A 32 17.17 4.80 -11.48
N ARG A 33 16.10 4.40 -12.16
CA ARG A 33 15.10 5.32 -12.72
C ARG A 33 13.94 5.40 -11.73
N LEU A 34 13.85 6.55 -11.06
CA LEU A 34 12.76 6.91 -10.16
C LEU A 34 11.53 7.28 -11.01
N VAL A 35 10.39 6.62 -10.79
CA VAL A 35 9.11 6.99 -11.41
C VAL A 35 8.20 7.55 -10.33
N PHE A 36 8.13 8.87 -10.23
CA PHE A 36 7.05 9.57 -9.54
C PHE A 36 5.92 9.78 -10.53
N VAL A 37 4.75 9.19 -10.29
CA VAL A 37 3.51 9.62 -10.96
C VAL A 37 2.88 10.70 -10.09
N GLY A 38 3.41 11.91 -10.21
CA GLY A 38 2.78 13.13 -9.71
C GLY A 38 1.95 13.75 -10.83
N SER A 39 0.65 13.86 -10.64
CA SER A 39 -0.24 14.60 -11.53
C SER A 39 0.04 16.09 -11.41
N SER A 40 0.81 16.65 -12.34
CA SER A 40 0.83 18.09 -12.58
C SER A 40 0.02 18.40 -13.84
N CYS A 41 -1.15 19.01 -13.64
CA CYS A 41 -1.88 19.69 -14.70
C CYS A 41 -1.01 20.81 -15.27
N LEU A 42 -0.83 20.86 -16.59
CA LEU A 42 -0.73 22.12 -17.34
C LEU A 42 -0.86 21.87 -18.86
N GLY A 43 -1.76 22.63 -19.49
CA GLY A 43 -1.44 23.33 -20.74
C GLY A 43 -1.50 22.55 -22.05
N SER A 44 -2.64 22.68 -22.72
CA SER A 44 -2.79 22.57 -24.18
C SER A 44 -1.60 23.19 -24.95
N ARG A 45 -1.03 22.44 -25.92
CA ARG A 45 -0.66 22.95 -27.26
C ARG A 45 -0.21 21.83 -28.20
N LYS A 46 -0.77 21.89 -29.42
CA LYS A 46 -0.47 21.09 -30.63
C LYS A 46 1.03 21.09 -30.97
N SER A 47 1.56 20.00 -31.53
CA SER A 47 2.00 19.95 -32.95
C SER A 47 2.81 18.70 -33.35
N ARG A 48 2.48 18.23 -34.56
CA ARG A 48 3.31 17.63 -35.63
C ARG A 48 4.03 16.28 -35.43
N LEU A 49 3.40 15.30 -36.09
CA LEU A 49 3.94 14.25 -36.94
C LEU A 49 5.18 14.66 -37.76
N VAL A 50 6.24 13.83 -37.73
CA VAL A 50 7.21 13.64 -38.83
C VAL A 50 7.61 12.16 -38.88
N CYS A 51 7.34 11.52 -40.00
CA CYS A 51 7.87 10.21 -40.38
C CYS A 51 9.30 10.36 -40.94
N ALA A 52 10.16 9.38 -40.69
CA ALA A 52 11.33 9.13 -41.52
C ALA A 52 11.53 7.62 -41.69
N SER A 53 11.49 7.22 -42.96
CA SER A 53 11.70 5.91 -43.56
C SER A 53 13.19 5.55 -43.69
N GLY A 54 13.53 4.24 -43.68
CA GLY A 54 14.78 3.73 -44.23
C GLY A 54 15.24 2.37 -43.67
N VAL A 55 15.04 1.30 -44.44
CA VAL A 55 15.56 -0.09 -44.31
C VAL A 55 16.71 -0.21 -45.37
N PRO A 56 17.66 -1.20 -45.44
CA PRO A 56 17.58 -2.58 -44.92
C PRO A 56 18.85 -3.30 -44.38
N SER A 57 18.57 -4.40 -43.68
CA SER A 57 19.18 -5.75 -43.64
C SER A 57 20.69 -5.96 -43.90
N SER A 58 21.34 -6.67 -42.97
CA SER A 58 22.30 -7.73 -43.32
C SER A 58 22.41 -8.79 -42.23
N VAL A 59 22.10 -10.02 -42.63
CA VAL A 59 22.12 -11.29 -41.89
C VAL A 59 23.55 -11.82 -41.79
N VAL A 60 24.05 -12.14 -40.60
CA VAL A 60 25.15 -13.12 -40.39
C VAL A 60 25.04 -13.78 -39.01
N GLN A 61 24.88 -15.11 -38.98
CA GLN A 61 25.30 -16.05 -37.92
C GLN A 61 25.50 -17.43 -38.60
N PRO A 62 26.19 -18.44 -38.02
CA PRO A 62 26.83 -18.51 -36.68
C PRO A 62 28.29 -19.04 -36.70
N ILE A 63 29.03 -18.86 -35.60
CA ILE A 63 30.22 -19.69 -35.29
C ILE A 63 30.02 -20.28 -33.88
N GLN A 64 29.97 -21.61 -33.80
CA GLN A 64 30.01 -22.41 -32.57
C GLN A 64 31.42 -22.97 -32.35
N LEU A 65 31.88 -23.05 -31.10
CA LEU A 65 32.77 -24.08 -30.49
C LEU A 65 33.24 -23.60 -29.09
N PRO A 66 33.68 -24.49 -28.17
CA PRO A 66 33.07 -25.69 -27.63
C PRO A 66 32.72 -25.55 -26.13
N SER A 67 31.97 -26.54 -25.63
CA SER A 67 31.70 -26.79 -24.21
C SER A 67 32.95 -27.12 -23.41
N ASN A 68 33.09 -26.55 -22.22
CA ASN A 68 33.73 -27.21 -21.09
C ASN A 68 32.91 -26.91 -19.83
N GLY A 69 32.51 -27.98 -19.15
CA GLY A 69 31.79 -27.92 -17.89
C GLY A 69 32.71 -27.50 -16.76
N ASP A 70 32.20 -26.62 -15.91
CA ASP A 70 32.55 -26.61 -14.51
C ASP A 70 31.26 -26.33 -13.72
N GLY A 71 31.00 -27.22 -12.76
CA GLY A 71 29.86 -27.17 -11.86
C GLY A 71 30.05 -26.06 -10.83
N GLY A 72 29.95 -24.82 -11.28
CA GLY A 72 29.96 -23.65 -10.41
C GLY A 72 28.53 -23.31 -10.02
N HIS A 73 28.20 -23.55 -8.75
CA HIS A 73 26.99 -23.08 -8.08
C HIS A 73 26.64 -21.65 -8.53
N THR A 74 25.66 -21.51 -9.42
CA THR A 74 25.15 -20.18 -9.76
C THR A 74 24.50 -19.64 -8.47
N PRO A 75 24.85 -18.41 -8.03
CA PRO A 75 24.12 -17.80 -6.93
C PRO A 75 22.67 -17.73 -7.38
N LYS A 76 21.75 -18.36 -6.64
CA LYS A 76 20.30 -18.23 -6.87
C LYS A 76 20.05 -16.72 -7.00
N LYS A 77 19.74 -16.28 -8.23
CA LYS A 77 19.35 -14.91 -8.50
C LYS A 77 18.21 -14.62 -7.54
N SER A 78 18.44 -13.74 -6.56
CA SER A 78 17.43 -13.38 -5.57
C SER A 78 16.20 -12.96 -6.34
N SER A 79 15.17 -13.81 -6.38
CA SER A 79 13.92 -13.48 -7.04
C SER A 79 13.34 -12.31 -6.27
N GLU A 80 13.33 -11.13 -6.88
CA GLU A 80 12.75 -9.93 -6.26
C GLU A 80 11.30 -10.22 -5.90
N SER A 81 10.95 -10.16 -4.62
CA SER A 81 9.56 -10.20 -4.15
C SER A 81 8.99 -8.78 -4.12
N ALA A 82 7.66 -8.68 -4.14
CA ALA A 82 6.96 -7.40 -4.03
C ALA A 82 5.94 -7.48 -2.90
N LEU A 83 5.93 -6.46 -2.04
CA LEU A 83 4.87 -6.23 -1.05
C LEU A 83 3.99 -5.08 -1.52
N ILE A 84 2.71 -5.36 -1.74
CA ILE A 84 1.70 -4.40 -2.16
C ILE A 84 0.74 -4.17 -1.00
N LEU A 85 0.69 -2.95 -0.47
CA LEU A 85 -0.25 -2.58 0.59
C LEU A 85 -1.37 -1.71 0.01
N ILE A 86 -2.61 -2.17 0.17
CA ILE A 86 -3.82 -1.49 -0.32
C ILE A 86 -4.72 -1.18 0.86
N ARG A 87 -5.04 0.10 1.04
CA ARG A 87 -6.10 0.50 1.96
C ARG A 87 -7.45 0.37 1.26
N HIS A 88 -8.46 -0.12 1.97
CA HIS A 88 -9.84 -0.14 1.45
C HIS A 88 -10.32 1.26 1.02
N GLY A 89 -11.22 1.27 0.03
CA GLY A 89 -11.91 2.49 -0.41
C GLY A 89 -12.91 3.02 0.61
N GLU A 90 -13.53 4.16 0.32
CA GLU A 90 -14.55 4.78 1.17
C GLU A 90 -15.71 3.81 1.50
N SER A 91 -16.08 3.72 2.78
CA SER A 91 -17.23 2.94 3.24
C SER A 91 -18.46 3.81 3.50
N LEU A 92 -19.66 3.20 3.56
CA LEU A 92 -20.92 3.91 3.87
C LEU A 92 -20.85 4.72 5.17
N TRP A 93 -20.08 4.26 6.16
CA TRP A 93 -19.90 4.98 7.42
C TRP A 93 -18.80 6.03 7.36
N ASN A 94 -17.83 5.90 6.45
CA ASN A 94 -16.88 6.97 6.19
C ASN A 94 -17.59 8.18 5.56
N GLU A 95 -18.46 7.94 4.58
CA GLU A 95 -19.30 8.95 3.94
C GLU A 95 -20.20 9.67 4.97
N LYS A 96 -20.81 8.93 5.89
CA LYS A 96 -21.66 9.47 6.97
C LYS A 96 -20.88 10.06 8.16
N ASN A 97 -19.56 10.13 8.06
CA ASN A 97 -18.68 10.62 9.13
C ASN A 97 -18.86 9.90 10.49
N LEU A 98 -19.10 8.60 10.47
CA LEU A 98 -19.25 7.77 11.66
C LEU A 98 -17.92 7.08 12.03
N PHE A 99 -17.73 6.78 13.31
CA PHE A 99 -16.67 5.86 13.74
C PHE A 99 -17.04 4.42 13.37
N THR A 100 -16.17 3.74 12.63
CA THR A 100 -16.47 2.39 12.12
C THR A 100 -15.86 1.28 12.96
N GLY A 101 -14.54 1.32 13.19
CA GLY A 101 -13.84 0.27 13.91
C GLY A 101 -14.01 -1.10 13.27
N CYS A 102 -14.37 -2.10 14.06
CA CYS A 102 -14.58 -3.47 13.61
C CYS A 102 -16.00 -3.74 13.08
N VAL A 103 -16.89 -2.74 13.06
CA VAL A 103 -18.22 -2.90 12.46
C VAL A 103 -18.09 -3.15 10.96
N ASP A 104 -18.79 -4.17 10.48
CA ASP A 104 -18.64 -4.62 9.11
C ASP A 104 -19.59 -3.91 8.15
N VAL A 105 -19.07 -2.87 7.50
CA VAL A 105 -19.82 -2.01 6.57
C VAL A 105 -19.24 -2.12 5.16
N PRO A 106 -20.08 -2.09 4.11
CA PRO A 106 -19.63 -2.18 2.74
C PRO A 106 -19.04 -0.85 2.23
N LEU A 107 -18.41 -0.94 1.05
CA LEU A 107 -17.92 0.23 0.30
C LEU A 107 -19.09 1.07 -0.24
N THR A 108 -18.85 2.37 -0.44
CA THR A 108 -19.72 3.22 -1.28
C THR A 108 -19.46 2.93 -2.77
N PRO A 109 -20.31 3.40 -3.70
CA PRO A 109 -19.99 3.39 -5.13
C PRO A 109 -18.64 4.04 -5.44
N LYS A 110 -18.32 5.16 -4.78
CA LYS A 110 -17.02 5.81 -4.86
C LYS A 110 -15.89 4.91 -4.33
N GLY A 111 -16.09 4.23 -3.20
CA GLY A 111 -15.11 3.26 -2.69
C GLY A 111 -14.87 2.08 -3.63
N VAL A 112 -15.88 1.65 -4.38
CA VAL A 112 -15.75 0.64 -5.44
C VAL A 112 -14.88 1.18 -6.59
N GLU A 113 -15.11 2.42 -7.04
CA GLU A 113 -14.28 3.06 -8.07
C GLU A 113 -12.83 3.22 -7.62
N GLU A 114 -12.59 3.61 -6.36
CA GLU A 114 -11.26 3.70 -5.75
C GLU A 114 -10.53 2.34 -5.79
N ALA A 115 -11.24 1.24 -5.47
CA ALA A 115 -10.69 -0.11 -5.53
C ALA A 115 -10.33 -0.55 -6.96
N ILE A 116 -11.21 -0.27 -7.93
CA ILE A 116 -10.97 -0.52 -9.35
C ILE A 116 -9.73 0.26 -9.83
N GLU A 117 -9.62 1.53 -9.46
CA GLU A 117 -8.49 2.36 -9.85
C GLU A 117 -7.17 1.89 -9.22
N ALA A 118 -7.20 1.44 -7.96
CA ALA A 118 -6.05 0.77 -7.34
C ALA A 118 -5.64 -0.49 -8.12
N GLY A 119 -6.61 -1.31 -8.55
CA GLY A 119 -6.39 -2.48 -9.41
C GLY A 119 -5.68 -2.15 -10.72
N LYS A 120 -6.09 -1.08 -11.40
CA LYS A 120 -5.44 -0.62 -12.64
C LYS A 120 -3.97 -0.25 -12.41
N ARG A 121 -3.64 0.36 -11.27
CA ARG A 121 -2.26 0.76 -10.93
C ARG A 121 -1.35 -0.45 -10.69
N ILE A 122 -1.88 -1.52 -10.10
CA ILE A 122 -1.12 -2.75 -9.82
C ILE A 122 -1.23 -3.81 -10.92
N CYS A 123 -1.93 -3.53 -12.02
CA CYS A 123 -2.34 -4.58 -12.98
C CYS A 123 -1.18 -5.38 -13.61
N ASN A 124 0.04 -4.85 -13.57
CA ASN A 124 1.26 -5.47 -14.11
C ASN A 124 2.14 -6.10 -13.02
N ILE A 125 1.85 -5.89 -11.74
CA ILE A 125 2.68 -6.37 -10.65
C ILE A 125 2.26 -7.81 -10.34
N PRO A 126 3.14 -8.80 -10.45
CA PRO A 126 2.82 -10.19 -10.09
C PRO A 126 2.26 -10.28 -8.65
N ILE A 127 1.27 -11.15 -8.43
CA ILE A 127 0.69 -11.46 -7.11
C ILE A 127 0.52 -12.97 -7.02
N ASP A 128 1.04 -13.56 -5.94
CA ASP A 128 1.01 -14.99 -5.69
C ASP A 128 0.12 -15.36 -4.48
N VAL A 129 -0.06 -14.43 -3.54
CA VAL A 129 -0.95 -14.59 -2.38
C VAL A 129 -1.49 -13.23 -1.95
N ILE A 130 -2.74 -13.24 -1.50
CA ILE A 130 -3.45 -12.05 -1.03
C ILE A 130 -3.83 -12.25 0.43
N TYR A 131 -3.55 -11.26 1.27
CA TYR A 131 -4.05 -11.17 2.63
C TYR A 131 -5.07 -10.04 2.71
N THR A 132 -6.14 -10.28 3.43
CA THR A 132 -7.16 -9.26 3.72
C THR A 132 -7.49 -9.23 5.20
N SER A 133 -8.02 -8.12 5.66
CA SER A 133 -8.73 -8.15 6.95
C SER A 133 -10.00 -9.01 6.85
N SER A 134 -10.58 -9.37 7.99
CA SER A 134 -11.84 -10.12 8.01
C SER A 134 -13.06 -9.26 7.66
N LEU A 135 -12.89 -7.95 7.36
CA LEU A 135 -13.97 -7.01 7.13
C LEU A 135 -14.26 -6.85 5.63
N ILE A 136 -15.55 -6.84 5.27
CA ILE A 136 -16.05 -6.91 3.89
C ILE A 136 -15.47 -5.80 3.01
N ARG A 137 -15.30 -4.59 3.53
CA ARG A 137 -14.72 -3.45 2.79
C ARG A 137 -13.30 -3.71 2.29
N ALA A 138 -12.47 -4.42 3.06
CA ALA A 138 -11.13 -4.78 2.64
C ALA A 138 -11.14 -5.94 1.64
N GLN A 139 -12.00 -6.94 1.88
CA GLN A 139 -12.20 -8.06 0.98
C GLN A 139 -12.70 -7.58 -0.40
N MET A 140 -13.77 -6.77 -0.44
CA MET A 140 -14.30 -6.14 -1.65
C MET A 140 -13.20 -5.38 -2.40
N THR A 141 -12.38 -4.59 -1.68
CA THR A 141 -11.29 -3.84 -2.31
C THR A 141 -10.29 -4.77 -3.00
N ALA A 142 -9.85 -5.84 -2.33
CA ALA A 142 -8.93 -6.81 -2.92
C ALA A 142 -9.51 -7.48 -4.16
N MET A 143 -10.75 -7.96 -4.08
CA MET A 143 -11.41 -8.67 -5.18
C MET A 143 -11.61 -7.75 -6.39
N LEU A 144 -12.10 -6.53 -6.18
CA LEU A 144 -12.30 -5.53 -7.23
C LEU A 144 -10.97 -5.09 -7.87
N ALA A 145 -9.91 -4.94 -7.08
CA ALA A 145 -8.59 -4.62 -7.60
C ALA A 145 -8.06 -5.75 -8.50
N MET A 146 -8.24 -7.00 -8.09
CA MET A 146 -7.80 -8.17 -8.86
C MET A 146 -8.57 -8.40 -10.16
N MET A 147 -9.81 -7.93 -10.27
CA MET A 147 -10.56 -7.94 -11.54
C MET A 147 -9.87 -7.11 -12.64
N GLN A 148 -9.03 -6.13 -12.27
CA GLN A 148 -8.28 -5.30 -13.21
C GLN A 148 -6.90 -5.87 -13.56
N HIS A 149 -6.50 -7.00 -12.95
CA HIS A 149 -5.16 -7.53 -13.05
C HIS A 149 -4.90 -8.27 -14.36
N ARG A 150 -3.77 -7.99 -15.05
CA ARG A 150 -3.53 -8.49 -16.41
C ARG A 150 -3.33 -10.00 -16.51
N ARG A 151 -2.81 -10.64 -15.46
CA ARG A 151 -2.55 -12.09 -15.46
C ARG A 151 -3.82 -12.94 -15.40
N LYS A 152 -5.00 -12.33 -15.18
CA LYS A 152 -6.32 -12.99 -15.13
C LYS A 152 -6.40 -14.21 -14.21
N LYS A 153 -5.47 -14.34 -13.26
CA LYS A 153 -5.59 -15.32 -12.18
C LYS A 153 -6.76 -14.93 -11.28
N ILE A 154 -7.47 -15.93 -10.79
CA ILE A 154 -8.71 -15.75 -10.04
C ILE A 154 -8.38 -15.72 -8.55
N PRO A 155 -8.67 -14.61 -7.84
CA PRO A 155 -8.57 -14.59 -6.38
C PRO A 155 -9.67 -15.47 -5.78
N ILE A 156 -9.32 -16.33 -4.82
CA ILE A 156 -10.26 -17.23 -4.15
C ILE A 156 -10.09 -17.11 -2.64
N ILE A 157 -11.18 -16.79 -1.94
CA ILE A 157 -11.19 -16.72 -0.48
C ILE A 157 -11.02 -18.14 0.08
N MET A 158 -10.02 -18.28 0.95
CA MET A 158 -9.72 -19.53 1.63
C MET A 158 -10.57 -19.61 2.90
N HIS A 159 -11.40 -20.63 2.99
CA HIS A 159 -12.24 -20.91 4.16
C HIS A 159 -11.54 -21.91 5.08
N ASN A 160 -10.98 -21.43 6.18
CA ASN A 160 -10.21 -22.23 7.14
C ASN A 160 -10.84 -22.21 8.55
N GLU A 161 -12.06 -21.70 8.69
CA GLU A 161 -12.82 -21.61 9.95
C GLU A 161 -13.26 -22.97 10.49
N SER A 162 -13.37 -23.98 9.63
CA SER A 162 -13.64 -25.38 10.02
C SER A 162 -13.10 -26.34 8.97
N GLU A 163 -12.86 -27.59 9.36
CA GLU A 163 -12.46 -28.66 8.43
C GLU A 163 -13.49 -28.85 7.30
N GLN A 164 -14.77 -28.68 7.63
CA GLN A 164 -15.85 -28.79 6.65
C GLN A 164 -15.80 -27.67 5.60
N ALA A 165 -15.63 -26.41 6.02
CA ALA A 165 -15.53 -25.28 5.11
C ALA A 165 -14.28 -25.39 4.21
N HIS A 166 -13.16 -25.84 4.79
CA HIS A 166 -11.92 -26.10 4.07
C HIS A 166 -12.12 -27.17 2.99
N ARG A 167 -12.68 -28.32 3.37
CA ARG A 167 -12.96 -29.44 2.45
C ARG A 167 -13.93 -29.07 1.34
N TRP A 168 -14.95 -28.26 1.65
CA TRP A 168 -15.93 -27.80 0.65
C TRP A 168 -15.37 -26.79 -0.35
N SER A 169 -14.31 -26.09 0.02
CA SER A 169 -13.64 -25.10 -0.83
C SER A 169 -12.49 -25.70 -1.66
N GLN A 170 -12.28 -27.01 -1.60
CA GLN A 170 -11.18 -27.68 -2.28
C GLN A 170 -11.33 -27.62 -3.81
N ILE A 171 -10.24 -27.26 -4.49
CA ILE A 171 -10.12 -27.27 -5.94
C ILE A 171 -9.40 -28.56 -6.35
N TYR A 172 -10.08 -29.41 -7.12
CA TYR A 172 -9.55 -30.72 -7.53
C TYR A 172 -8.73 -30.65 -8.84
N SER A 173 -8.99 -29.65 -9.69
CA SER A 173 -8.23 -29.45 -10.93
C SER A 173 -6.90 -28.75 -10.65
N GLU A 174 -5.79 -29.42 -10.96
CA GLU A 174 -4.45 -28.83 -10.84
C GLU A 174 -4.26 -27.60 -11.74
N GLU A 175 -4.89 -27.59 -12.92
CA GLU A 175 -4.84 -26.45 -13.83
C GLU A 175 -5.54 -25.23 -13.24
N THR A 176 -6.76 -25.42 -12.73
CA THR A 176 -7.53 -24.35 -12.08
C THR A 176 -6.80 -23.82 -10.85
N LEU A 177 -6.18 -24.71 -10.08
CA LEU A 177 -5.38 -24.34 -8.91
C LEU A 177 -4.18 -23.45 -9.31
N LYS A 178 -3.48 -23.76 -10.41
CA LYS A 178 -2.38 -22.92 -10.93
C LYS A 178 -2.85 -21.54 -11.40
N GLN A 179 -4.11 -21.43 -11.84
CA GLN A 179 -4.75 -20.16 -12.21
C GLN A 179 -5.40 -19.42 -11.04
N SER A 180 -5.34 -19.97 -9.84
CA SER A 180 -5.92 -19.36 -8.64
C SER A 180 -4.87 -18.57 -7.84
N ILE A 181 -5.34 -17.56 -7.11
CA ILE A 181 -4.55 -16.84 -6.10
C ILE A 181 -5.30 -16.98 -4.76
N PRO A 182 -4.70 -17.58 -3.73
CA PRO A 182 -5.34 -17.69 -2.43
C PRO A 182 -5.49 -16.32 -1.78
N VAL A 183 -6.69 -16.05 -1.25
CA VAL A 183 -7.03 -14.88 -0.44
C VAL A 183 -7.26 -15.34 1.00
N ILE A 184 -6.36 -14.96 1.89
CA ILE A 184 -6.37 -15.33 3.31
C ILE A 184 -6.94 -14.16 4.11
N THR A 185 -8.04 -14.41 4.83
CA THR A 185 -8.68 -13.43 5.70
C THR A 185 -8.11 -13.53 7.12
N ALA A 186 -7.87 -12.39 7.77
CA ALA A 186 -7.29 -12.35 9.11
C ALA A 186 -7.88 -11.21 9.94
N TRP A 187 -8.47 -11.55 11.10
CA TRP A 187 -9.01 -10.54 12.02
C TRP A 187 -7.90 -9.65 12.60
N GLN A 188 -6.67 -10.16 12.68
CA GLN A 188 -5.48 -9.43 13.14
C GLN A 188 -5.15 -8.23 12.24
N LEU A 189 -5.62 -8.24 10.98
CA LEU A 189 -5.46 -7.13 10.04
C LEU A 189 -6.64 -6.15 10.08
N ASN A 190 -7.66 -6.36 10.91
CA ASN A 190 -8.82 -5.47 11.06
C ASN A 190 -8.39 -4.07 11.53
N GLU A 191 -9.27 -3.09 11.26
CA GLU A 191 -9.12 -1.73 11.75
C GLU A 191 -9.00 -1.69 13.27
N ARG A 192 -8.43 -0.62 13.82
CA ARG A 192 -8.44 -0.37 15.27
C ARG A 192 -9.89 -0.35 15.77
N MET A 193 -10.17 -1.14 16.80
CA MET A 193 -11.49 -1.22 17.41
C MET A 193 -11.80 0.06 18.20
N TYR A 194 -12.90 0.74 17.85
CA TYR A 194 -13.22 2.07 18.41
C TYR A 194 -14.09 2.02 19.68
N GLY A 195 -14.33 0.82 20.22
CA GLY A 195 -15.10 0.60 21.42
C GLY A 195 -16.50 1.18 21.35
N GLU A 196 -16.89 1.90 22.40
CA GLU A 196 -18.19 2.57 22.52
C GLU A 196 -18.39 3.70 21.50
N LEU A 197 -17.34 4.13 20.81
CA LEU A 197 -17.48 5.16 19.78
C LEU A 197 -18.09 4.62 18.49
N GLN A 198 -18.08 3.30 18.25
CA GLN A 198 -18.56 2.73 17.00
C GLN A 198 -20.02 3.10 16.72
N GLY A 199 -20.27 3.64 15.52
CA GLY A 199 -21.60 4.10 15.09
C GLY A 199 -21.89 5.56 15.45
N LEU A 200 -21.12 6.19 16.34
CA LEU A 200 -21.31 7.59 16.67
C LEU A 200 -20.76 8.50 15.56
N ASN A 201 -21.42 9.65 15.36
CA ASN A 201 -20.94 10.69 14.46
C ASN A 201 -19.70 11.37 15.08
N LYS A 202 -18.64 11.55 14.29
CA LYS A 202 -17.37 12.10 14.78
C LYS A 202 -17.49 13.55 15.25
N GLN A 203 -18.31 14.35 14.58
CA GLN A 203 -18.51 15.75 14.94
C GLN A 203 -19.31 15.86 16.23
N GLU A 204 -20.46 15.19 16.31
CA GLU A 204 -21.31 15.18 17.51
C GLU A 204 -20.57 14.59 18.73
N THR A 205 -19.75 13.57 18.53
CA THR A 205 -18.91 13.01 19.60
C THR A 205 -17.89 14.03 20.09
N ALA A 206 -17.26 14.79 19.18
CA ALA A 206 -16.33 15.86 19.56
C ALA A 206 -17.04 17.02 20.27
N ASP A 207 -18.30 17.30 19.93
CA ASP A 207 -19.10 18.33 20.60
C ASP A 207 -19.55 17.87 22.00
N ARG A 208 -19.80 16.56 22.19
CA ARG A 208 -20.21 15.97 23.48
C ARG A 208 -19.06 15.75 24.47
N PHE A 209 -17.94 15.20 23.99
CA PHE A 209 -16.82 14.78 24.84
C PHE A 209 -15.64 15.73 24.80
N GLY A 210 -15.69 16.75 23.93
CA GLY A 210 -14.60 17.69 23.71
C GLY A 210 -13.67 17.24 22.58
N LYS A 211 -13.22 18.23 21.79
CA LYS A 211 -12.35 17.99 20.63
C LYS A 211 -11.01 17.38 21.02
N GLU A 212 -10.44 17.81 22.14
CA GLU A 212 -9.15 17.31 22.64
C GLU A 212 -9.25 15.84 23.05
N GLN A 213 -10.27 15.47 23.84
CA GLN A 213 -10.47 14.08 24.25
C GLN A 213 -10.70 13.14 23.06
N VAL A 214 -11.55 13.55 22.10
CA VAL A 214 -11.79 12.76 20.89
C VAL A 214 -10.55 12.72 20.00
N HIS A 215 -9.74 13.78 19.98
CA HIS A 215 -8.47 13.78 19.28
C HIS A 215 -7.50 12.78 19.91
N GLU A 216 -7.37 12.79 21.23
CA GLU A 216 -6.54 11.88 22.01
C GLU A 216 -6.91 10.42 21.74
N TRP A 217 -8.18 10.03 21.92
CA TRP A 217 -8.66 8.68 21.58
C TRP A 217 -8.40 8.28 20.13
N ARG A 218 -8.38 9.25 19.21
CA ARG A 218 -8.18 8.99 17.78
C ARG A 218 -6.71 8.95 17.36
N ARG A 219 -5.83 9.67 18.04
CA ARG A 219 -4.48 9.96 17.56
C ARG A 219 -3.38 9.52 18.51
N SER A 220 -3.70 9.37 19.79
CA SER A 220 -2.76 8.83 20.77
C SER A 220 -2.34 7.42 20.37
N TYR A 221 -1.10 7.09 20.74
CA TYR A 221 -0.51 5.78 20.49
C TYR A 221 -1.06 4.74 21.47
N ASP A 222 -1.07 5.09 22.75
CA ASP A 222 -1.31 4.21 23.90
C ASP A 222 -2.67 4.43 24.56
N ILE A 223 -3.35 5.55 24.30
CA ILE A 223 -4.65 5.86 24.92
C ILE A 223 -5.81 5.33 24.05
N PRO A 224 -6.56 4.30 24.50
CA PRO A 224 -7.72 3.80 23.77
C PRO A 224 -8.99 4.64 24.03
N PRO A 225 -9.97 4.61 23.12
CA PRO A 225 -11.34 5.00 23.47
C PRO A 225 -11.95 4.00 24.48
N PRO A 226 -13.05 4.36 25.16
CA PRO A 226 -13.73 3.47 26.10
C PRO A 226 -14.10 2.12 25.47
N ASN A 227 -13.68 1.03 26.12
CA ASN A 227 -13.83 -0.35 25.62
C ASN A 227 -13.28 -0.56 24.20
N GLY A 228 -12.26 0.22 23.82
CA GLY A 228 -11.62 0.21 22.51
C GLY A 228 -10.20 -0.37 22.52
N GLU A 229 -9.56 -0.34 21.34
CA GLU A 229 -8.13 -0.60 21.18
C GLU A 229 -7.37 0.73 21.03
N SER A 230 -6.16 0.80 21.59
CA SER A 230 -5.18 1.84 21.27
C SER A 230 -4.49 1.55 19.92
N LEU A 231 -3.68 2.48 19.42
CA LEU A 231 -2.89 2.21 18.21
C LEU A 231 -1.80 1.17 18.49
N GLU A 232 -1.24 1.15 19.69
CA GLU A 232 -0.27 0.16 20.17
C GLU A 232 -0.85 -1.27 20.13
N MET A 233 -2.02 -1.49 20.74
CA MET A 233 -2.68 -2.81 20.73
C MET A 233 -2.97 -3.30 19.30
N CYS A 234 -3.44 -2.39 18.44
CA CYS A 234 -3.66 -2.69 17.02
C CYS A 234 -2.33 -3.04 16.31
N ALA A 235 -1.26 -2.33 16.63
CA ALA A 235 0.07 -2.58 16.09
C ALA A 235 0.62 -3.94 16.53
N GLU A 236 0.50 -4.30 17.80
CA GLU A 236 0.95 -5.59 18.33
C GLU A 236 0.36 -6.76 17.53
N ARG A 237 -0.97 -6.83 17.40
CA ARG A 237 -1.62 -7.93 16.65
C ARG A 237 -1.33 -7.89 15.15
N ALA A 238 -1.31 -6.72 14.53
CA ALA A 238 -1.11 -6.60 13.08
C ALA A 238 0.33 -6.92 12.68
N VAL A 239 1.31 -6.45 13.47
CA VAL A 239 2.73 -6.70 13.21
C VAL A 239 3.10 -8.14 13.55
N ALA A 240 2.59 -8.71 14.63
CA ALA A 240 2.80 -10.13 14.95
C ALA A 240 2.33 -11.02 13.79
N TYR A 241 1.09 -10.81 13.32
CA TYR A 241 0.54 -11.55 12.17
C TYR A 241 1.35 -11.32 10.89
N PHE A 242 1.76 -10.09 10.62
CA PHE A 242 2.60 -9.77 9.47
C PHE A 242 3.93 -10.54 9.50
N LYS A 243 4.60 -10.59 10.65
CA LYS A 243 5.87 -11.31 10.82
C LYS A 243 5.71 -12.82 10.69
N GLU A 244 4.66 -13.39 11.27
CA GLU A 244 4.46 -14.83 11.32
C GLU A 244 3.92 -15.40 10.00
N GLN A 245 3.06 -14.66 9.31
CA GLN A 245 2.32 -15.19 8.16
C GLN A 245 2.75 -14.57 6.83
N ILE A 246 3.09 -13.28 6.80
CA ILE A 246 3.35 -12.55 5.54
C ILE A 246 4.84 -12.56 5.19
N ILE A 247 5.73 -12.28 6.15
CA ILE A 247 7.18 -12.28 5.91
C ILE A 247 7.70 -13.61 5.31
N PRO A 248 7.29 -14.80 5.78
CA PRO A 248 7.77 -16.06 5.21
C PRO A 248 7.50 -16.19 3.69
N HIS A 249 6.39 -15.65 3.21
CA HIS A 249 6.09 -15.63 1.77
C HIS A 249 7.01 -14.68 1.00
N LEU A 250 7.28 -13.49 1.55
CA LEU A 250 8.21 -12.53 0.94
C LEU A 250 9.63 -13.09 0.87
N VAL A 251 10.10 -13.76 1.94
CA VAL A 251 11.40 -14.43 2.01
C VAL A 251 11.47 -15.60 1.02
N ALA A 252 10.35 -16.31 0.80
CA ALA A 252 10.24 -17.34 -0.22
C ALA A 252 10.19 -16.80 -1.67
N GLY A 253 10.31 -15.47 -1.87
CA GLY A 253 10.30 -14.84 -3.18
C GLY A 253 8.90 -14.66 -3.78
N LYS A 254 7.83 -14.86 -2.99
CA LYS A 254 6.45 -14.65 -3.46
C LYS A 254 6.09 -13.18 -3.43
N HIS A 255 5.25 -12.77 -4.38
CA HIS A 255 4.66 -11.44 -4.37
C HIS A 255 3.36 -11.44 -3.57
N VAL A 256 3.29 -10.57 -2.56
CA VAL A 256 2.20 -10.54 -1.58
C VAL A 256 1.43 -9.23 -1.71
N MET A 257 0.10 -9.34 -1.81
CA MET A 257 -0.80 -8.20 -1.67
C MET A 257 -1.50 -8.25 -0.32
N VAL A 258 -1.58 -7.11 0.39
CA VAL A 258 -2.30 -6.97 1.65
C VAL A 258 -3.34 -5.86 1.49
N ALA A 259 -4.63 -6.21 1.56
CA ALA A 259 -5.71 -5.23 1.58
C ALA A 259 -6.30 -5.10 2.99
N ALA A 260 -6.15 -3.94 3.61
CA ALA A 260 -6.58 -3.73 5.00
C ALA A 260 -6.97 -2.27 5.28
N HIS A 261 -6.72 -1.79 6.50
CA HIS A 261 -7.25 -0.53 7.02
C HIS A 261 -6.17 0.48 7.36
N GLY A 262 -6.58 1.70 7.70
CA GLY A 262 -5.64 2.79 7.95
C GLY A 262 -4.69 2.50 9.09
N ASN A 263 -5.19 2.07 10.26
CA ASN A 263 -4.32 1.86 11.42
C ASN A 263 -3.50 0.57 11.29
N SER A 264 -4.10 -0.54 10.85
CA SER A 264 -3.36 -1.79 10.69
C SER A 264 -2.24 -1.69 9.65
N LEU A 265 -2.48 -1.05 8.50
CA LEU A 265 -1.42 -0.80 7.51
C LEU A 265 -0.37 0.18 8.01
N ARG A 266 -0.78 1.25 8.73
CA ARG A 266 0.18 2.19 9.33
C ARG A 266 1.11 1.46 10.30
N SER A 267 0.60 0.58 11.15
CA SER A 267 1.42 -0.18 12.08
C SER A 267 2.43 -1.08 11.37
N ILE A 268 2.04 -1.74 10.29
CA ILE A 268 2.95 -2.53 9.45
C ILE A 268 4.02 -1.63 8.80
N ILE A 269 3.62 -0.48 8.24
CA ILE A 269 4.55 0.49 7.63
C ILE A 269 5.55 0.99 8.67
N MET A 270 5.09 1.38 9.87
CA MET A 270 5.97 1.82 10.96
C MET A 270 6.95 0.73 11.39
N HIS A 271 6.54 -0.54 11.36
CA HIS A 271 7.45 -1.66 11.61
C HIS A 271 8.50 -1.76 10.50
N LEU A 272 8.09 -1.69 9.23
CA LEU A 272 8.99 -1.76 8.07
C LEU A 272 9.98 -0.60 8.01
N ASP A 273 9.57 0.61 8.37
CA ASP A 273 10.46 1.79 8.37
C ASP A 273 11.58 1.69 9.41
N LYS A 274 11.35 0.95 10.50
CA LYS A 274 12.40 0.60 11.48
C LYS A 274 13.40 -0.42 10.93
N LEU A 275 13.02 -1.18 9.90
CA LEU A 275 13.86 -2.16 9.20
C LEU A 275 14.59 -1.47 8.03
N THR A 276 15.50 -0.54 8.30
CA THR A 276 16.15 0.23 7.22
C THR A 276 17.03 -0.66 6.31
N SER A 277 16.71 -0.59 5.01
CA SER A 277 17.54 -0.83 3.80
C SER A 277 17.94 -2.25 3.41
N GLN A 278 18.21 -3.20 4.33
CA GLN A 278 18.62 -4.56 3.92
C GLN A 278 17.48 -5.58 3.92
N GLU A 279 16.41 -5.36 4.70
CA GLU A 279 15.38 -6.37 4.95
C GLU A 279 14.11 -6.16 4.10
N VAL A 280 13.90 -4.96 3.54
CA VAL A 280 12.68 -4.65 2.80
C VAL A 280 12.96 -4.38 1.32
N VAL A 281 12.79 -5.43 0.52
CA VAL A 281 12.82 -5.40 -0.95
C VAL A 281 11.62 -4.58 -1.45
N LYS A 282 11.92 -3.50 -2.20
CA LYS A 282 11.03 -2.64 -3.01
C LYS A 282 9.53 -2.66 -2.64
N LEU A 283 9.14 -1.72 -1.76
CA LEU A 283 7.75 -1.44 -1.40
C LEU A 283 7.01 -0.66 -2.49
N CYS A 284 5.78 -1.07 -2.80
CA CYS A 284 4.85 -0.27 -3.60
C CYS A 284 3.64 0.12 -2.73
N PHE A 285 3.55 1.40 -2.38
CA PHE A 285 2.44 1.93 -1.59
C PHE A 285 1.37 2.52 -2.51
N LEU A 286 0.15 2.01 -2.42
CA LEU A 286 -1.02 2.63 -3.03
C LEU A 286 -2.02 2.97 -1.93
N LEU A 287 -1.81 4.14 -1.33
CA LEU A 287 -2.82 4.76 -0.49
C LEU A 287 -3.78 5.53 -1.41
N PRO A 288 -5.11 5.38 -1.28
CA PRO A 288 -6.04 6.22 -2.03
C PRO A 288 -5.79 7.70 -1.71
N PRO A 289 -5.96 8.61 -2.69
CA PRO A 289 -5.57 10.02 -2.60
C PRO A 289 -6.32 10.83 -1.53
N SER A 290 -7.30 10.23 -0.86
CA SER A 290 -8.18 10.92 0.10
C SER A 290 -7.57 11.06 1.50
N ILE A 291 -6.41 10.46 1.79
CA ILE A 291 -5.77 10.56 3.12
C ILE A 291 -4.31 10.96 2.96
N THR A 292 -4.09 12.27 3.04
CA THR A 292 -2.82 12.85 3.47
C THR A 292 -2.44 12.18 4.79
N LEU A 293 -1.41 11.32 4.78
CA LEU A 293 -0.63 11.09 5.98
C LEU A 293 0.03 12.44 6.29
N GLY A 294 -0.65 13.25 7.10
CA GLY A 294 0.02 14.30 7.84
C GLY A 294 1.04 13.61 8.72
N VAL A 295 2.29 13.56 8.25
CA VAL A 295 3.46 13.28 9.07
C VAL A 295 3.67 14.55 9.89
N GLY A 296 2.88 14.66 10.96
CA GLY A 296 3.13 15.56 12.07
C GLY A 296 3.35 14.66 13.26
N ILE A 297 4.62 14.53 13.62
CA ILE A 297 5.04 14.15 14.96
C ILE A 297 4.55 15.23 15.93
#